data_AF-C1EAB2-F1
#
_entry.id   AF-C1EAB2-F1
#
_cell.length_a   1.000
_cell.length_b   1.000
_cell.length_c   1.000
_cell.angle_alpha   90.00
_cell.angle_beta   90.00
_cell.angle_gamma   90.00
#
_symmetry.space_group_name_H-M   'P 1'
#
loop_
_entity.id
_entity.type
_entity.pdbx_description
1 polymer ?
#
loop_
_entity_poly.entity_id
_entity_poly.type
_entity_poly.pdbx_seq_one_letter_code
_entity_poly.pdbx_strand_id
1 'polypeptide(L)'
;MAAPTASLATVATSTWTCASSRSAVGAAARVATPRVRPTRASFLRTAAAAKASDDASTESTSTDKASDPSSKSPEMYDNLAKIFLNRKEEDWLGLLASSEQWPQLKDGFFARLKVRAAEEEDPEEMLRVSRVLRLLQGTSDRVMQHAALLEEVQSKDEDMWEGMVTSRRAEFTTEFFQFMRFKLEALVRADAAKGGTSSSPRGGKTVTADERAALKGEREDAGKDERDADKRRDDLARLASVLLTICEAFDEATKDQQTLEDAADNFKELLEVETLEEMNTKIDEMQAQGKLDPALVLTAAKAYMSVKESPYVEEEVKDVMAHLYFKMKETMGRQQPKEVRILKYLLSIEDPQEIRKGLEEAFTPGPELTVGDEDYLFCEAPVLLQTIETVLKAYDAQKGKANITGQAAELMQPEVIEKMKTVKFQIEAHFM
;
A
#
# COMPACT_ATOMS: atom_id res chain seq x y z
N MET A 1 -42.53 -6.44 46.13
CA MET A 1 -43.27 -6.54 44.84
C MET A 1 -43.46 -5.14 44.29
N ALA A 2 -43.24 -4.98 42.99
CA ALA A 2 -43.29 -3.76 42.17
C ALA A 2 -42.07 -2.81 42.28
N ALA A 3 -41.45 -2.64 41.11
CA ALA A 3 -40.22 -1.92 40.81
C ALA A 3 -40.42 -0.39 40.65
N PRO A 4 -39.35 0.40 40.75
CA PRO A 4 -39.37 1.82 40.40
C PRO A 4 -39.15 2.01 38.89
N THR A 5 -39.98 2.87 38.29
CA THR A 5 -39.86 3.36 36.91
C THR A 5 -38.73 4.37 36.81
N ALA A 6 -37.65 4.02 36.09
CA ALA A 6 -36.57 4.95 35.74
C ALA A 6 -36.87 5.63 34.40
N SER A 7 -36.86 6.96 34.43
CA SER A 7 -36.97 7.85 33.28
C SER A 7 -35.69 7.78 32.44
N LEU A 8 -35.81 7.42 31.17
CA LEU A 8 -34.71 7.44 30.20
C LEU A 8 -34.37 8.89 29.83
N ALA A 9 -33.17 9.32 30.23
CA ALA A 9 -32.54 10.54 29.73
C ALA A 9 -31.85 10.24 28.39
N THR A 10 -32.12 11.10 27.43
CA THR A 10 -31.56 11.12 26.07
C THR A 10 -30.04 11.32 26.11
N VAL A 11 -29.27 10.32 25.65
CA VAL A 11 -27.83 10.47 25.38
C VAL A 11 -27.65 10.87 23.92
N ALA A 12 -27.16 12.09 23.73
CA ALA A 12 -26.80 12.67 22.45
C ALA A 12 -25.48 12.06 21.96
N THR A 13 -25.46 11.55 20.73
CA THR A 13 -24.23 11.25 19.99
C THR A 13 -23.79 12.52 19.25
N SER A 14 -22.71 13.12 19.74
CA SER A 14 -22.08 14.30 19.15
C SER A 14 -21.55 13.98 17.76
N THR A 15 -22.14 14.63 16.75
CA THR A 15 -21.60 14.75 15.40
C THR A 15 -20.70 15.97 15.35
N TRP A 16 -19.40 15.78 15.16
CA TRP A 16 -18.49 16.90 14.87
C TRP A 16 -18.59 17.24 13.38
N THR A 17 -19.48 18.19 13.09
CA THR A 17 -19.48 18.98 11.87
C THR A 17 -18.77 20.29 12.16
N CYS A 18 -17.64 20.55 11.52
CA CYS A 18 -16.97 21.85 11.66
C CYS A 18 -17.46 22.79 10.55
N ALA A 19 -18.29 23.75 10.96
CA ALA A 19 -18.82 24.82 10.13
C ALA A 19 -17.74 25.88 9.86
N SER A 20 -17.62 26.28 8.60
CA SER A 20 -16.72 27.35 8.16
C SER A 20 -17.32 28.72 8.48
N SER A 21 -16.68 29.50 9.34
CA SER A 21 -16.99 30.92 9.54
C SER A 21 -15.81 31.80 9.15
N ARG A 22 -16.00 32.59 8.09
CA ARG A 22 -15.12 33.70 7.69
C ARG A 22 -15.26 34.86 8.66
N SER A 23 -14.13 35.40 9.14
CA SER A 23 -13.93 36.86 9.16
C SER A 23 -12.43 37.20 9.30
N ALA A 24 -12.02 38.16 8.48
CA ALA A 24 -10.68 38.74 8.40
C ALA A 24 -10.42 39.74 9.53
N VAL A 25 -9.16 39.88 9.98
CA VAL A 25 -8.34 41.12 10.08
C VAL A 25 -6.88 40.68 10.25
N GLY A 26 -5.95 41.29 9.50
CA GLY A 26 -4.56 40.83 9.39
C GLY A 26 -3.56 41.45 10.36
N ALA A 27 -2.31 40.98 10.25
CA ALA A 27 -1.08 41.74 10.48
C ALA A 27 0.10 40.92 9.92
N ALA A 28 0.92 41.58 9.10
CA ALA A 28 2.10 41.00 8.49
C ALA A 28 3.25 40.87 9.50
N ALA A 29 3.96 39.73 9.49
CA ALA A 29 5.32 39.63 9.98
C ALA A 29 6.10 38.60 9.14
N ARG A 30 7.16 39.06 8.47
CA ARG A 30 8.10 38.25 7.70
C ARG A 30 9.07 37.57 8.66
N VAL A 31 9.24 36.25 8.55
CA VAL A 31 10.40 35.54 9.11
C VAL A 31 10.95 34.61 8.05
N ALA A 32 12.24 34.79 7.74
CA ALA A 32 12.98 34.10 6.70
C ALA A 32 13.38 32.69 7.17
N THR A 33 13.15 31.68 6.33
CA THR A 33 13.65 30.32 6.53
C THR A 33 15.06 30.17 5.95
N PRO A 34 16.02 29.55 6.68
CA PRO A 34 17.36 29.30 6.16
C PRO A 34 17.35 28.18 5.09
N ARG A 35 18.10 28.43 4.03
CA ARG A 35 18.26 27.58 2.84
C ARG A 35 19.30 26.49 3.14
N VAL A 36 18.88 25.24 3.34
CA VAL A 36 19.79 24.10 3.47
C VAL A 36 20.23 23.63 2.07
N ARG A 37 21.54 23.66 1.82
CA ARG A 37 22.19 23.09 0.64
C ARG A 37 22.36 21.57 0.84
N PRO A 38 22.18 20.73 -0.19
CA PRO A 38 22.64 19.36 -0.14
C PRO A 38 24.17 19.29 -0.31
N THR A 39 24.82 18.66 0.65
CA THR A 39 26.25 18.41 0.75
C THR A 39 26.67 17.34 -0.27
N ARG A 40 27.72 17.62 -1.05
CA ARG A 40 28.40 16.65 -1.94
C ARG A 40 29.09 15.59 -1.08
N ALA A 41 28.67 14.34 -1.20
CA ALA A 41 29.46 13.20 -0.73
C ALA A 41 30.66 13.01 -1.67
N SER A 42 31.85 13.27 -1.12
CA SER A 42 33.15 13.04 -1.73
C SER A 42 33.54 11.57 -1.58
N PHE A 43 33.53 10.82 -2.69
CA PHE A 43 34.19 9.53 -2.74
C PHE A 43 35.70 9.71 -2.99
N LEU A 44 36.47 9.07 -2.12
CA LEU A 44 37.93 9.03 -2.08
C LEU A 44 38.49 8.40 -3.36
N ARG A 45 39.37 9.14 -4.05
CA ARG A 45 40.27 8.60 -5.06
C ARG A 45 41.52 8.04 -4.37
N THR A 46 41.75 6.75 -4.50
CA THR A 46 43.07 6.14 -4.27
C THR A 46 43.96 6.37 -5.48
N ALA A 47 45.18 6.80 -5.21
CA ALA A 47 46.22 7.06 -6.18
C ALA A 47 46.97 5.76 -6.54
N ALA A 48 47.26 5.56 -7.83
CA ALA A 48 48.30 4.65 -8.28
C ALA A 48 48.95 5.19 -9.56
N ALA A 49 50.25 4.98 -9.65
CA ALA A 49 51.23 5.78 -10.36
C ALA A 49 51.24 5.61 -11.88
N ALA A 50 51.68 6.68 -12.55
CA ALA A 50 52.10 6.70 -13.93
C ALA A 50 53.48 6.03 -14.11
N LYS A 51 53.63 5.28 -15.20
CA LYS A 51 54.90 5.16 -15.93
C LYS A 51 54.62 5.10 -17.43
N ALA A 52 55.41 5.87 -18.16
CA ALA A 52 55.40 5.99 -19.61
C ALA A 52 56.41 5.01 -20.25
N SER A 53 56.12 4.58 -21.47
CA SER A 53 57.10 4.28 -22.52
C SER A 53 56.41 4.18 -23.89
N ASP A 54 56.97 4.92 -24.85
CA ASP A 54 56.75 4.86 -26.31
C ASP A 54 56.88 3.44 -26.88
N ASP A 55 56.13 3.13 -27.95
CA ASP A 55 56.69 2.81 -29.28
C ASP A 55 55.59 2.73 -30.35
N ALA A 56 55.95 3.05 -31.58
CA ALA A 56 55.08 3.20 -32.74
C ALA A 56 55.07 1.94 -33.65
N SER A 57 53.93 1.76 -34.31
CA SER A 57 53.74 1.25 -35.70
C SER A 57 53.00 -0.08 -35.89
N THR A 58 52.08 0.00 -36.86
CA THR A 58 51.64 -1.03 -37.84
C THR A 58 50.50 -2.00 -37.50
N GLU A 59 49.33 -1.62 -38.04
CA GLU A 59 48.35 -2.42 -38.82
C GLU A 59 47.62 -3.65 -38.25
N SER A 60 46.32 -3.63 -38.62
CA SER A 60 45.42 -4.73 -38.98
C SER A 60 44.51 -5.36 -37.90
N THR A 61 43.24 -4.98 -38.03
CA THR A 61 42.08 -5.90 -38.15
C THR A 61 41.79 -6.83 -36.98
N SER A 62 40.83 -6.44 -36.14
CA SER A 62 39.62 -7.24 -35.88
C SER A 62 38.71 -6.46 -34.91
N THR A 63 37.57 -6.05 -35.45
CA THR A 63 36.39 -5.65 -34.68
C THR A 63 35.87 -6.83 -33.88
N ASP A 64 36.29 -6.96 -32.63
CA ASP A 64 35.53 -7.72 -31.64
C ASP A 64 34.64 -6.75 -30.87
N LYS A 65 33.42 -6.62 -31.39
CA LYS A 65 32.26 -6.09 -30.67
C LYS A 65 32.10 -6.92 -29.40
N ALA A 66 32.60 -6.40 -28.28
CA ALA A 66 32.04 -6.76 -26.99
C ALA A 66 30.53 -6.44 -27.07
N SER A 67 29.73 -7.49 -27.00
CA SER A 67 28.28 -7.43 -26.97
C SER A 67 27.82 -6.66 -25.73
N ASP A 68 27.67 -5.35 -25.90
CA ASP A 68 27.01 -4.44 -24.97
C ASP A 68 25.52 -4.80 -24.90
N PRO A 69 24.95 -5.08 -23.71
CA PRO A 69 23.52 -5.39 -23.52
C PRO A 69 22.57 -4.24 -23.93
N SER A 70 23.10 -3.10 -24.39
CA SER A 70 22.37 -1.94 -24.93
C SER A 70 21.71 -2.14 -26.32
N SER A 71 22.01 -3.22 -27.05
CA SER A 71 21.63 -3.37 -28.47
C SER A 71 20.16 -3.75 -28.75
N LYS A 72 19.21 -2.96 -28.24
CA LYS A 72 17.89 -2.84 -28.88
C LYS A 72 17.99 -1.78 -29.99
N SER A 73 17.26 -1.96 -31.10
CA SER A 73 17.45 -1.12 -32.30
C SER A 73 17.19 0.37 -32.00
N PRO A 74 17.99 1.29 -32.55
CA PRO A 74 17.77 2.74 -32.40
C PRO A 74 16.34 3.17 -32.77
N GLU A 75 15.75 2.49 -33.76
CA GLU A 75 14.37 2.69 -34.21
C GLU A 75 13.33 2.40 -33.13
N MET A 76 13.58 1.43 -32.24
CA MET A 76 12.67 1.13 -31.12
C MET A 76 12.65 2.29 -30.12
N TYR A 77 13.82 2.82 -29.76
CA TYR A 77 13.92 3.99 -28.88
C TYR A 77 13.30 5.24 -29.52
N ASP A 78 13.43 5.40 -30.84
CA ASP A 78 12.81 6.50 -31.57
C ASP A 78 11.27 6.38 -31.60
N ASN A 79 10.74 5.16 -31.68
CA ASN A 79 9.30 4.92 -31.55
C ASN A 79 8.81 5.17 -30.13
N LEU A 80 9.58 4.78 -29.12
CA LEU A 80 9.27 5.08 -27.72
C LEU A 80 9.29 6.60 -27.46
N ALA A 81 10.24 7.31 -28.08
CA ALA A 81 10.33 8.77 -27.99
C ALA A 81 9.09 9.44 -28.58
N LYS A 82 8.58 8.95 -29.71
CA LYS A 82 7.31 9.43 -30.30
C LYS A 82 6.12 9.25 -29.36
N ILE A 83 6.06 8.13 -28.63
CA ILE A 83 4.99 7.89 -27.65
C ILE A 83 5.04 8.96 -26.55
N PHE A 84 6.21 9.20 -25.95
CA PHE A 84 6.35 10.17 -24.87
C PHE A 84 6.21 11.63 -25.32
N LEU A 85 6.60 11.96 -26.55
CA LEU A 85 6.44 13.31 -27.12
C LEU A 85 4.96 13.65 -27.41
N ASN A 86 4.14 12.66 -27.74
CA ASN A 86 2.73 12.86 -28.06
C ASN A 86 1.79 12.70 -26.85
N ARG A 87 2.24 12.01 -25.81
CA ARG A 87 1.48 11.78 -24.56
C ARG A 87 1.65 12.94 -23.59
N LYS A 88 0.63 13.16 -22.76
CA LYS A 88 0.70 14.13 -21.66
C LYS A 88 1.63 13.64 -20.56
N GLU A 89 2.24 14.57 -19.83
CA GLU A 89 3.14 14.29 -18.71
C GLU A 89 2.45 13.43 -17.62
N GLU A 90 1.14 13.61 -17.43
CA GLU A 90 0.30 12.84 -16.50
C GLU A 90 0.22 11.34 -16.85
N ASP A 91 0.29 10.99 -18.14
CA ASP A 91 0.22 9.59 -18.59
C ASP A 91 1.57 8.87 -18.44
N TRP A 92 2.67 9.61 -18.28
CA TRP A 92 4.00 9.03 -18.26
C TRP A 92 4.19 8.09 -17.07
N LEU A 93 3.66 8.46 -15.90
CA LEU A 93 3.73 7.62 -14.71
C LEU A 93 3.12 6.23 -14.97
N GLY A 94 1.93 6.18 -15.57
CA GLY A 94 1.25 4.92 -15.88
C GLY A 94 1.94 4.09 -16.96
N LEU A 95 2.48 4.74 -18.00
CA LEU A 95 3.25 4.05 -19.04
C LEU A 95 4.52 3.40 -18.48
N LEU A 96 5.21 4.11 -17.58
CA LEU A 96 6.41 3.60 -16.95
C LEU A 96 6.11 2.51 -15.92
N ALA A 97 5.05 2.69 -15.12
CA ALA A 97 4.62 1.71 -14.11
C ALA A 97 4.18 0.37 -14.72
N SER A 98 3.51 0.42 -15.87
CA SER A 98 3.01 -0.76 -16.60
C SER A 98 4.09 -1.49 -17.41
N SER A 99 5.24 -0.87 -17.64
CA SER A 99 6.31 -1.45 -18.48
C SER A 99 7.31 -2.24 -17.63
N GLU A 100 7.19 -3.58 -17.64
CA GLU A 100 8.15 -4.48 -16.97
C GLU A 100 9.59 -4.34 -17.49
N GLN A 101 9.76 -3.98 -18.76
CA GLN A 101 11.07 -3.85 -19.38
C GLN A 101 11.72 -2.48 -19.18
N TRP A 102 11.02 -1.53 -18.53
CA TRP A 102 11.52 -0.15 -18.39
C TRP A 102 12.89 -0.06 -17.69
N PRO A 103 13.16 -0.78 -16.58
CA PRO A 103 14.46 -0.74 -15.90
C PRO A 103 15.65 -1.06 -16.81
N GLN A 104 15.45 -1.94 -17.79
CA GLN A 104 16.47 -2.35 -18.76
C GLN A 104 16.55 -1.39 -19.96
N LEU A 105 15.45 -0.70 -20.27
CA LEU A 105 15.31 0.18 -21.43
C LEU A 105 15.79 1.61 -21.17
N LYS A 106 15.67 2.09 -19.93
CA LYS A 106 15.83 3.51 -19.58
C LYS A 106 17.18 4.09 -20.02
N ASP A 107 18.27 3.36 -19.81
CA ASP A 107 19.63 3.89 -20.03
C ASP A 107 19.91 4.07 -21.52
N GLY A 108 19.57 3.07 -22.34
CA GLY A 108 19.67 3.14 -23.80
C GLY A 108 18.72 4.18 -24.40
N PHE A 109 17.50 4.27 -23.88
CA PHE A 109 16.51 5.24 -24.32
C PHE A 109 16.96 6.69 -24.06
N PHE A 110 17.43 7.00 -22.84
CA PHE A 110 17.90 8.35 -22.51
C PHE A 110 19.18 8.73 -23.25
N ALA A 111 20.07 7.76 -23.49
CA ALA A 111 21.24 7.99 -24.34
C ALA A 111 20.83 8.37 -25.77
N ARG A 112 19.87 7.64 -26.37
CA ARG A 112 19.36 7.93 -27.71
C ARG A 112 18.64 9.28 -27.78
N LEU A 113 17.79 9.59 -26.79
CA LEU A 113 17.05 10.85 -26.74
C LEU A 113 17.98 12.07 -26.61
N LYS A 114 19.10 11.92 -25.89
CA LYS A 114 20.15 12.94 -25.78
C LYS A 114 20.89 13.15 -27.11
N VAL A 115 21.22 12.08 -27.81
CA VAL A 115 21.85 12.15 -29.15
C VAL A 115 20.89 12.85 -30.13
N ARG A 116 19.63 12.45 -30.15
CA ARG A 116 18.60 13.06 -31.00
C ARG A 116 18.46 14.56 -30.73
N ALA A 117 18.38 14.98 -29.47
CA ALA A 117 18.31 16.39 -29.12
C ALA A 117 19.52 17.21 -29.64
N ALA A 118 20.70 16.59 -29.77
CA ALA A 118 21.89 17.25 -30.30
C ALA A 118 21.94 17.25 -31.84
N GLU A 119 21.27 16.30 -32.49
CA GLU A 119 21.18 16.16 -33.95
C GLU A 119 20.07 17.01 -34.57
N GLU A 120 19.03 17.39 -33.81
CA GLU A 120 17.93 18.19 -34.38
C GLU A 120 18.38 19.61 -34.75
N GLU A 121 18.07 20.03 -35.98
CA GLU A 121 18.42 21.35 -36.51
C GLU A 121 17.40 22.43 -36.14
N ASP A 122 16.14 22.05 -35.90
CA ASP A 122 15.07 22.97 -35.50
C ASP A 122 15.20 23.32 -34.00
N PRO A 123 15.43 24.60 -33.64
CA PRO A 123 15.57 25.01 -32.25
C PRO A 123 14.32 24.74 -31.41
N GLU A 124 13.10 24.75 -31.98
CA GLU A 124 11.88 24.49 -31.21
C GLU A 124 11.76 23.03 -30.81
N GLU A 125 11.99 22.11 -31.76
CA GLU A 125 11.96 20.66 -31.50
C GLU A 125 13.14 20.21 -30.63
N MET A 126 14.32 20.80 -30.79
CA MET A 126 15.46 20.58 -29.89
C MET A 126 15.10 20.90 -28.43
N LEU A 127 14.46 22.05 -28.18
CA LEU A 127 14.01 22.45 -26.84
C LEU A 127 12.92 21.51 -26.32
N ARG A 128 12.01 21.06 -27.19
CA ARG A 128 10.93 20.13 -26.85
C ARG A 128 11.48 18.78 -26.38
N VAL A 129 12.39 18.19 -27.15
CA VAL A 129 13.04 16.92 -26.83
C VAL A 129 13.90 17.05 -25.57
N SER A 130 14.66 18.13 -25.42
CA SER A 130 15.47 18.39 -24.22
C SER A 130 14.62 18.57 -22.96
N ARG A 131 13.46 19.22 -23.06
CA ARG A 131 12.50 19.32 -21.97
C ARG A 131 11.94 17.95 -21.58
N VAL A 132 11.49 17.16 -22.55
CA VAL A 132 10.98 15.80 -22.31
C VAL A 132 12.06 14.93 -21.67
N LEU A 133 13.30 14.97 -22.16
CA LEU A 133 14.42 14.24 -21.57
C LEU A 133 14.54 14.52 -20.07
N ARG A 134 14.62 15.80 -19.68
CA ARG A 134 14.80 16.19 -18.26
C ARG A 134 13.62 15.77 -17.39
N LEU A 135 12.39 16.00 -17.86
CA LEU A 135 11.19 15.69 -17.09
C LEU A 135 10.94 14.18 -16.98
N LEU A 136 11.18 13.44 -18.07
CA LEU A 136 11.02 12.00 -18.12
C LEU A 136 12.11 11.29 -17.32
N GLN A 137 13.35 11.82 -17.28
CA GLN A 137 14.38 11.33 -16.35
C GLN A 137 13.92 11.46 -14.90
N GLY A 138 13.46 12.64 -14.49
CA GLY A 138 12.95 12.84 -13.13
C GLY A 138 11.75 11.95 -12.80
N THR A 139 10.85 11.72 -13.76
CA THR A 139 9.70 10.82 -13.58
C THR A 139 10.13 9.35 -13.50
N SER A 140 11.08 8.94 -14.35
CA SER A 140 11.67 7.60 -14.32
C SER A 140 12.36 7.32 -13.00
N ASP A 141 13.15 8.27 -12.48
CA ASP A 141 13.84 8.09 -11.20
C ASP A 141 12.83 7.90 -10.05
N ARG A 142 11.73 8.68 -10.04
CA ARG A 142 10.64 8.49 -9.06
C ARG A 142 9.95 7.14 -9.21
N VAL A 143 9.64 6.70 -10.44
CA VAL A 143 9.06 5.37 -10.70
C VAL A 143 9.97 4.26 -10.20
N MET A 144 11.27 4.37 -10.40
CA MET A 144 12.25 3.39 -9.90
C MET A 144 12.30 3.37 -8.37
N GLN A 145 12.21 4.53 -7.72
CA GLN A 145 12.10 4.61 -6.25
C GLN A 145 10.82 3.96 -5.74
N HIS A 146 9.68 4.20 -6.40
CA HIS A 146 8.41 3.55 -6.07
C HIS A 146 8.44 2.04 -6.29
N ALA A 147 9.10 1.58 -7.35
CA ALA A 147 9.29 0.15 -7.60
C ALA A 147 10.13 -0.52 -6.50
N ALA A 148 11.24 0.12 -6.10
CA ALA A 148 12.09 -0.37 -5.02
C ALA A 148 11.36 -0.38 -3.66
N LEU A 149 10.57 0.67 -3.37
CA LEU A 149 9.75 0.72 -2.16
C LEU A 149 8.70 -0.40 -2.15
N LEU A 150 8.02 -0.64 -3.28
CA LEU A 150 7.04 -1.72 -3.38
C LEU A 150 7.69 -3.10 -3.18
N GLU A 151 8.86 -3.34 -3.78
CA GLU A 151 9.60 -4.59 -3.61
C GLU A 151 10.03 -4.79 -2.14
N GLU A 152 10.49 -3.73 -1.48
CA GLU A 152 10.82 -3.80 -0.05
C GLU A 152 9.60 -4.12 0.80
N VAL A 153 8.45 -3.48 0.55
CA VAL A 153 7.20 -3.79 1.29
C VAL A 153 6.81 -5.25 1.07
N GLN A 154 6.88 -5.75 -0.17
CA GLN A 154 6.54 -7.14 -0.51
C GLN A 154 7.50 -8.16 0.13
N SER A 155 8.74 -7.75 0.43
CA SER A 155 9.72 -8.62 1.09
C SER A 155 9.53 -8.73 2.61
N LYS A 156 8.82 -7.77 3.24
CA LYS A 156 8.60 -7.74 4.69
C LYS A 156 7.22 -8.28 5.06
N ASP A 157 7.13 -8.85 6.25
CA ASP A 157 5.86 -9.32 6.83
C ASP A 157 4.89 -8.17 7.09
N GLU A 158 3.59 -8.46 7.06
CA GLU A 158 2.52 -7.47 7.22
C GLU A 158 2.57 -6.71 8.55
N ASP A 159 3.01 -7.36 9.62
CA ASP A 159 3.19 -6.73 10.94
C ASP A 159 4.22 -5.61 10.94
N MET A 160 5.12 -5.58 9.95
CA MET A 160 6.17 -4.58 9.79
C MET A 160 5.73 -3.36 8.98
N TRP A 161 4.62 -3.47 8.25
CA TRP A 161 4.16 -2.40 7.36
C TRP A 161 3.78 -1.16 8.16
N GLU A 162 3.15 -1.34 9.33
CA GLU A 162 2.74 -0.23 10.19
C GLU A 162 3.92 0.65 10.58
N GLY A 163 4.96 0.05 11.15
CA GLY A 163 6.12 0.80 11.56
C GLY A 163 7.01 1.28 10.39
N MET A 164 7.01 0.59 9.24
CA MET A 164 7.65 1.09 8.02
C MET A 164 6.99 2.40 7.55
N VAL A 165 5.66 2.41 7.48
CA VAL A 165 4.90 3.60 7.06
C VAL A 165 5.09 4.74 8.05
N THR A 166 5.05 4.49 9.36
CA THR A 166 5.25 5.56 10.36
C THR A 166 6.67 6.14 10.34
N SER A 167 7.67 5.31 10.02
CA SER A 167 9.08 5.74 9.95
C SER A 167 9.40 6.48 8.65
N ARG A 168 8.85 6.01 7.52
CA ARG A 168 9.14 6.51 6.16
C ARG A 168 7.92 7.13 5.48
N ARG A 169 7.02 7.74 6.26
CA ARG A 169 5.75 8.30 5.75
C ARG A 169 5.92 9.18 4.51
N ALA A 170 7.01 9.94 4.42
CA ALA A 170 7.33 10.82 3.30
C ALA A 170 7.47 10.10 1.94
N GLU A 171 7.76 8.80 1.93
CA GLU A 171 7.92 8.00 0.71
C GLU A 171 6.60 7.44 0.19
N PHE A 172 5.61 7.25 1.07
CA PHE A 172 4.25 6.78 0.74
C PHE A 172 3.37 7.94 0.22
N THR A 173 3.79 8.52 -0.90
CA THR A 173 3.14 9.68 -1.53
C THR A 173 1.90 9.29 -2.34
N THR A 174 1.07 10.27 -2.71
CA THR A 174 -0.01 10.06 -3.69
C THR A 174 0.50 9.50 -5.02
N GLU A 175 1.68 9.91 -5.49
CA GLU A 175 2.29 9.34 -6.71
C GLU A 175 2.63 7.85 -6.54
N PHE A 176 3.06 7.42 -5.35
CA PHE A 176 3.31 6.00 -5.06
C PHE A 176 2.03 5.15 -5.18
N PHE A 177 0.92 5.62 -4.62
CA PHE A 177 -0.37 4.91 -4.73
C PHE A 177 -0.93 4.93 -6.16
N GLN A 178 -0.71 6.01 -6.93
CA GLN A 178 -1.00 6.04 -8.36
C GLN A 178 -0.15 5.01 -9.13
N PHE A 179 1.14 4.89 -8.79
CA PHE A 179 2.02 3.87 -9.37
C PHE A 179 1.50 2.46 -9.10
N MET A 180 1.09 2.14 -7.86
CA MET A 180 0.49 0.84 -7.53
C MET A 180 -0.81 0.59 -8.31
N ARG A 181 -1.67 1.60 -8.41
CA ARG A 181 -2.89 1.53 -9.23
C ARG A 181 -2.59 1.20 -10.69
N PHE A 182 -1.63 1.90 -11.31
CA PHE A 182 -1.26 1.65 -12.70
C PHE A 182 -0.69 0.24 -12.90
N LYS A 183 0.06 -0.29 -11.93
CA LYS A 183 0.48 -1.70 -11.92
C LYS A 183 -0.72 -2.66 -11.86
N LEU A 184 -1.68 -2.39 -10.98
CA LEU A 184 -2.90 -3.19 -10.85
C LEU A 184 -3.72 -3.17 -12.14
N GLU A 185 -3.93 -1.99 -12.75
CA GLU A 185 -4.60 -1.84 -14.04
C GLU A 185 -3.87 -2.59 -15.17
N ALA A 186 -2.54 -2.60 -15.15
CA ALA A 186 -1.74 -3.35 -16.11
C ALA A 186 -1.92 -4.87 -15.96
N LEU A 187 -1.99 -5.39 -14.72
CA LEU A 187 -2.29 -6.79 -14.45
C LEU A 187 -3.68 -7.17 -14.97
N VAL A 188 -4.70 -6.38 -14.64
CA VAL A 188 -6.08 -6.60 -15.12
C VAL A 188 -6.14 -6.62 -16.66
N ARG A 189 -5.39 -5.73 -17.32
CA ARG A 189 -5.31 -5.70 -18.78
C ARG A 189 -4.61 -6.93 -19.37
N ALA A 190 -3.55 -7.41 -18.71
CA ALA A 190 -2.84 -8.61 -19.11
C ALA A 190 -3.75 -9.85 -18.99
N ASP A 191 -4.53 -9.93 -17.92
CA ASP A 191 -5.51 -11.01 -17.69
C ASP A 191 -6.61 -10.99 -18.75
N ALA A 192 -7.18 -9.82 -19.03
CA ALA A 192 -8.18 -9.66 -20.08
C ALA A 192 -7.64 -10.02 -21.49
N ALA A 193 -6.37 -9.75 -21.76
CA ALA A 193 -5.73 -10.14 -23.02
C ALA A 193 -5.50 -11.66 -23.14
N LYS A 194 -5.25 -12.36 -22.02
CA LYS A 194 -5.08 -13.81 -21.97
C LYS A 194 -6.40 -14.57 -22.00
N GLY A 195 -7.46 -14.06 -21.37
CA GLY A 195 -8.80 -14.67 -21.40
C GLY A 195 -9.50 -14.60 -22.77
N GLY A 196 -9.08 -13.67 -23.65
CA GLY A 196 -9.68 -13.47 -24.99
C GLY A 196 -9.18 -14.43 -26.08
N THR A 197 -8.14 -15.23 -25.84
CA THR A 197 -7.50 -16.07 -26.88
C THR A 197 -7.97 -17.53 -26.92
N SER A 198 -8.97 -17.93 -26.12
CA SER A 198 -9.56 -19.27 -26.20
C SER A 198 -10.51 -19.44 -27.40
N SER A 199 -10.00 -19.27 -28.63
CA SER A 199 -10.75 -19.67 -29.82
C SER A 199 -10.73 -21.20 -29.93
N SER A 200 -11.87 -21.82 -29.60
CA SER A 200 -12.09 -23.26 -29.73
C SER A 200 -11.76 -23.74 -31.16
N PRO A 201 -10.86 -24.73 -31.36
CA PRO A 201 -10.61 -25.30 -32.67
C PRO A 201 -11.86 -26.04 -33.15
N ARG A 202 -12.61 -25.44 -34.08
CA ARG A 202 -13.75 -26.07 -34.74
C ARG A 202 -13.21 -26.99 -35.84
N GLY A 203 -12.82 -28.21 -35.48
CA GLY A 203 -12.35 -29.21 -36.43
C GLY A 203 -12.44 -30.62 -35.85
N GLY A 204 -13.45 -31.39 -36.28
CA GLY A 204 -13.66 -32.79 -35.87
C GLY A 204 -12.60 -33.74 -36.43
N LYS A 205 -11.43 -33.79 -35.78
CA LYS A 205 -10.47 -34.88 -35.91
C LYS A 205 -10.52 -35.75 -34.66
N THR A 206 -10.47 -37.06 -34.83
CA THR A 206 -10.36 -38.04 -33.74
C THR A 206 -9.03 -37.82 -33.02
N VAL A 207 -9.09 -37.13 -31.89
CA VAL A 207 -7.93 -36.82 -31.02
C VAL A 207 -7.42 -38.13 -30.43
N THR A 208 -6.13 -38.42 -30.59
CA THR A 208 -5.47 -39.59 -30.01
C THR A 208 -5.39 -39.48 -28.48
N ALA A 209 -5.20 -40.60 -27.77
CA ALA A 209 -5.10 -40.60 -26.30
C ALA A 209 -3.95 -39.71 -25.80
N ASP A 210 -2.83 -39.66 -26.54
CA ASP A 210 -1.68 -38.81 -26.25
C ASP A 210 -1.98 -37.31 -26.49
N GLU A 211 -2.68 -36.95 -27.57
CA GLU A 211 -3.14 -35.57 -27.78
C GLU A 211 -4.15 -35.13 -26.72
N ARG A 212 -5.01 -36.03 -26.22
CA ARG A 212 -5.95 -35.73 -25.14
C ARG A 212 -5.25 -35.52 -23.80
N ALA A 213 -4.17 -36.26 -23.53
CA ALA A 213 -3.34 -36.06 -22.34
C ALA A 213 -2.54 -34.74 -22.42
N ALA A 214 -2.01 -34.40 -23.61
CA ALA A 214 -1.35 -33.12 -23.86
C ALA A 214 -2.31 -31.93 -23.68
N LEU A 215 -3.50 -31.98 -24.28
CA LEU A 215 -4.54 -30.94 -24.12
C LEU A 215 -5.03 -30.82 -22.67
N LYS A 216 -5.01 -31.90 -21.89
CA LYS A 216 -5.34 -31.87 -20.47
C LYS A 216 -4.22 -31.18 -19.66
N GLY A 217 -2.96 -31.48 -19.96
CA GLY A 217 -1.80 -30.83 -19.35
C GLY A 217 -1.76 -29.32 -19.65
N GLU A 218 -1.96 -28.92 -20.91
CA GLU A 218 -2.04 -27.50 -21.31
C GLU A 218 -3.17 -26.77 -20.60
N ARG A 219 -4.31 -27.43 -20.37
CA ARG A 219 -5.45 -26.84 -19.64
C ARG A 219 -5.20 -26.73 -18.15
N GLU A 220 -4.49 -27.69 -17.55
CA GLU A 220 -4.11 -27.65 -16.12
C GLU A 220 -3.04 -26.58 -15.86
N ASP A 221 -2.08 -26.43 -16.78
CA ASP A 221 -1.04 -25.40 -16.75
C ASP A 221 -1.62 -24.00 -16.97
N ALA A 222 -2.48 -23.83 -17.98
CA ALA A 222 -3.21 -22.58 -18.20
C ALA A 222 -4.08 -22.17 -17.00
N GLY A 223 -4.75 -23.15 -16.37
CA GLY A 223 -5.54 -22.90 -15.16
C GLY A 223 -4.68 -22.60 -13.92
N LYS A 224 -3.41 -23.00 -13.89
CA LYS A 224 -2.46 -22.62 -12.85
C LYS A 224 -1.95 -21.20 -13.07
N ASP A 225 -1.58 -20.87 -14.30
CA ASP A 225 -1.12 -19.52 -14.66
C ASP A 225 -2.19 -18.45 -14.44
N GLU A 226 -3.47 -18.76 -14.70
CA GLU A 226 -4.60 -17.88 -14.43
C GLU A 226 -4.77 -17.64 -12.93
N ARG A 227 -4.76 -18.70 -12.11
CA ARG A 227 -4.82 -18.59 -10.64
C ARG A 227 -3.64 -17.82 -10.05
N ASP A 228 -2.43 -18.03 -10.58
CA ASP A 228 -1.23 -17.32 -10.13
C ASP A 228 -1.29 -15.83 -10.52
N ALA A 229 -1.91 -15.49 -11.64
CA ALA A 229 -2.13 -14.09 -12.06
C ALA A 229 -3.19 -13.39 -11.21
N ASP A 230 -4.34 -14.03 -10.99
CA ASP A 230 -5.39 -13.54 -10.09
C ASP A 230 -4.81 -13.28 -8.69
N LYS A 231 -4.09 -14.25 -8.14
CA LYS A 231 -3.45 -14.11 -6.82
C LYS A 231 -2.51 -12.90 -6.76
N ARG A 232 -1.66 -12.68 -7.78
CA ARG A 232 -0.77 -11.51 -7.81
C ARG A 232 -1.53 -10.18 -7.83
N ARG A 233 -2.64 -10.12 -8.56
CA ARG A 233 -3.52 -8.95 -8.61
C ARG A 233 -4.13 -8.70 -7.23
N ASP A 234 -4.68 -9.75 -6.61
CA ASP A 234 -5.41 -9.64 -5.35
C ASP A 234 -4.46 -9.32 -4.19
N ASP A 235 -3.26 -9.91 -4.18
CA ASP A 235 -2.18 -9.61 -3.24
C ASP A 235 -1.73 -8.13 -3.36
N LEU A 236 -1.56 -7.61 -4.58
CA LEU A 236 -1.17 -6.22 -4.80
C LEU A 236 -2.28 -5.25 -4.36
N ALA A 237 -3.54 -5.58 -4.65
CA ALA A 237 -4.70 -4.79 -4.23
C ALA A 237 -4.79 -4.74 -2.70
N ARG A 238 -4.63 -5.90 -2.05
CA ARG A 238 -4.61 -6.04 -0.59
C ARG A 238 -3.52 -5.17 0.04
N LEU A 239 -2.29 -5.32 -0.44
CA LEU A 239 -1.13 -4.57 0.02
C LEU A 239 -1.37 -3.07 -0.12
N ALA A 240 -1.84 -2.61 -1.28
CA ALA A 240 -2.11 -1.21 -1.53
C ALA A 240 -3.17 -0.65 -0.58
N SER A 241 -4.25 -1.41 -0.33
CA SER A 241 -5.32 -1.04 0.60
C SER A 241 -4.85 -0.94 2.04
N VAL A 242 -4.06 -1.91 2.51
CA VAL A 242 -3.56 -1.93 3.89
C VAL A 242 -2.57 -0.78 4.12
N LEU A 243 -1.58 -0.61 3.24
CA LEU A 243 -0.62 0.50 3.33
C LEU A 243 -1.31 1.87 3.39
N LEU A 244 -2.36 2.03 2.60
CA LEU A 244 -3.08 3.28 2.55
C LEU A 244 -3.86 3.54 3.85
N THR A 245 -4.53 2.51 4.38
CA THR A 245 -5.21 2.59 5.68
C THR A 245 -4.24 3.01 6.79
N ILE A 246 -3.03 2.45 6.80
CA ILE A 246 -1.98 2.82 7.74
C ILE A 246 -1.54 4.28 7.54
N CYS A 247 -1.35 4.72 6.30
CA CYS A 247 -0.99 6.10 6.00
C CYS A 247 -2.04 7.10 6.49
N GLU A 248 -3.33 6.80 6.31
CA GLU A 248 -4.42 7.66 6.76
C GLU A 248 -4.52 7.69 8.29
N ALA A 249 -4.41 6.54 8.94
CA ALA A 249 -4.39 6.46 10.40
C ALA A 249 -3.21 7.28 10.97
N PHE A 250 -2.04 7.19 10.34
CA PHE A 250 -0.87 7.98 10.73
C PHE A 250 -1.08 9.47 10.49
N ASP A 251 -1.57 9.87 9.33
CA ASP A 251 -1.83 11.27 9.00
C ASP A 251 -2.88 11.88 9.93
N GLU A 252 -3.89 11.11 10.34
CA GLU A 252 -4.90 11.58 11.29
C GLU A 252 -4.31 11.73 12.70
N ALA A 253 -3.62 10.71 13.18
CA ALA A 253 -3.01 10.71 14.51
C ALA A 253 -1.91 11.78 14.67
N THR A 254 -1.29 12.23 13.57
CA THR A 254 -0.22 13.23 13.58
C THR A 254 -0.69 14.66 13.34
N LYS A 255 -2.00 14.90 13.12
CA LYS A 255 -2.55 16.26 12.96
C LYS A 255 -2.50 17.07 14.25
N ASP A 256 -2.72 16.41 15.39
CA ASP A 256 -2.71 17.05 16.70
C ASP A 256 -1.36 16.81 17.38
N GLN A 257 -0.63 17.90 17.56
CA GLN A 257 0.69 17.87 18.17
C GLN A 257 0.59 17.52 19.67
N GLN A 258 -0.49 17.92 20.34
CA GLN A 258 -0.67 17.64 21.76
C GLN A 258 -0.86 16.14 22.00
N THR A 259 -1.67 15.47 21.17
CA THR A 259 -1.89 14.02 21.29
C THR A 259 -0.60 13.23 21.04
N LEU A 260 0.27 13.71 20.15
CA LEU A 260 1.58 13.07 19.93
C LEU A 260 2.52 13.23 21.12
N GLU A 261 2.53 14.39 21.76
CA GLU A 261 3.35 14.64 22.95
C GLU A 261 2.84 13.80 24.13
N ASP A 262 1.53 13.80 24.37
CA ASP A 262 0.89 12.98 25.41
C ASP A 262 1.13 11.48 25.16
N ALA A 263 1.05 11.03 23.90
CA ALA A 263 1.35 9.66 23.50
C ALA A 263 2.83 9.29 23.74
N ALA A 264 3.76 10.20 23.47
CA ALA A 264 5.18 9.98 23.73
C ALA A 264 5.49 9.86 25.23
N ASP A 265 4.87 10.72 26.05
CA ASP A 265 5.02 10.68 27.50
C ASP A 265 4.42 9.40 28.09
N ASN A 266 3.20 9.02 27.67
CA ASN A 266 2.56 7.77 28.05
C ASN A 266 3.38 6.54 27.63
N PHE A 267 3.97 6.57 26.44
CA PHE A 267 4.84 5.49 25.95
C PHE A 267 6.12 5.38 26.80
N LYS A 268 6.74 6.52 27.13
CA LYS A 268 7.91 6.54 28.02
C LYS A 268 7.57 5.97 29.40
N GLU A 269 6.41 6.34 29.95
CA GLU A 269 5.92 5.79 31.22
C GLU A 269 5.66 4.27 31.18
N LEU A 270 5.35 3.69 30.02
CA LEU A 270 5.26 2.24 29.83
C LEU A 270 6.64 1.58 29.82
N LEU A 271 7.65 2.25 29.27
CA LEU A 271 9.03 1.76 29.22
C LEU A 271 9.77 1.86 30.56
N GLU A 272 9.30 2.69 31.49
CA GLU A 272 9.88 2.83 32.83
C GLU A 272 9.51 1.67 33.78
N VAL A 273 8.64 0.77 33.35
CA VAL A 273 8.17 -0.37 34.14
C VAL A 273 9.23 -1.48 34.19
N GLU A 274 9.41 -2.11 35.36
CA GLU A 274 10.47 -3.11 35.59
C GLU A 274 10.10 -4.51 35.09
N THR A 275 8.80 -4.82 34.97
CA THR A 275 8.31 -6.16 34.61
C THR A 275 7.28 -6.16 33.47
N LEU A 276 7.24 -7.27 32.71
CA LEU A 276 6.30 -7.45 31.61
C LEU A 276 4.84 -7.52 32.10
N GLU A 277 4.59 -8.07 33.29
CA GLU A 277 3.26 -8.20 33.88
C GLU A 277 2.68 -6.84 34.27
N GLU A 278 3.48 -5.98 34.90
CA GLU A 278 3.09 -4.61 35.24
C GLU A 278 2.84 -3.79 33.97
N MET A 279 3.65 -3.98 32.93
CA MET A 279 3.47 -3.31 31.64
C MET A 279 2.12 -3.70 31.00
N ASN A 280 1.78 -5.00 31.00
CA ASN A 280 0.48 -5.48 30.53
C ASN A 280 -0.68 -4.87 31.33
N THR A 281 -0.55 -4.83 32.66
CA THR A 281 -1.56 -4.26 33.55
C THR A 281 -1.77 -2.76 33.26
N LYS A 282 -0.67 -2.03 33.04
CA LYS A 282 -0.72 -0.59 32.73
C LYS A 282 -1.37 -0.32 31.36
N ILE A 283 -1.14 -1.18 30.36
CA ILE A 283 -1.85 -1.09 29.07
C ILE A 283 -3.36 -1.29 29.25
N ASP A 284 -3.76 -2.27 30.05
CA ASP A 284 -5.17 -2.55 30.33
C ASP A 284 -5.82 -1.39 31.12
N GLU A 285 -5.09 -0.77 32.07
CA GLU A 285 -5.54 0.45 32.77
C GLU A 285 -5.67 1.67 31.85
N MET A 286 -4.72 1.85 30.91
CA MET A 286 -4.77 2.92 29.92
C MET A 286 -5.96 2.75 28.97
N GLN A 287 -6.28 1.51 28.60
CA GLN A 287 -7.49 1.20 27.85
C GLN A 287 -8.74 1.57 28.65
N ALA A 288 -8.82 1.20 29.93
CA ALA A 288 -9.97 1.53 30.78
C ALA A 288 -10.17 3.05 30.98
N GLN A 289 -9.07 3.82 30.98
CA GLN A 289 -9.08 5.28 31.07
C GLN A 289 -9.33 5.98 29.72
N GLY A 290 -9.39 5.23 28.61
CA GLY A 290 -9.51 5.80 27.26
C GLY A 290 -8.26 6.54 26.79
N LYS A 291 -7.10 6.26 27.40
CA LYS A 291 -5.78 6.85 27.07
C LYS A 291 -4.98 5.99 26.08
N LEU A 292 -5.47 4.79 25.74
CA LEU A 292 -4.92 4.00 24.65
C LEU A 292 -5.42 4.57 23.33
N ASP A 293 -4.75 5.59 22.83
CA ASP A 293 -5.10 6.27 21.60
C ASP A 293 -4.30 5.74 20.39
N PRO A 294 -4.79 5.95 19.15
CA PRO A 294 -4.07 5.51 17.96
C PRO A 294 -2.66 6.11 17.84
N ALA A 295 -2.41 7.33 18.33
CA ALA A 295 -1.10 7.96 18.23
C ALA A 295 -0.06 7.25 19.12
N LEU A 296 -0.48 6.76 20.28
CA LEU A 296 0.34 5.93 21.16
C LEU A 296 0.71 4.59 20.52
N VAL A 297 -0.23 3.90 19.87
CA VAL A 297 0.08 2.63 19.15
C VAL A 297 1.05 2.88 18.00
N LEU A 298 0.88 3.97 17.24
CA LEU A 298 1.80 4.35 16.16
C LEU A 298 3.19 4.73 16.67
N THR A 299 3.27 5.37 17.83
CA THR A 299 4.53 5.69 18.52
C THR A 299 5.26 4.41 18.92
N ALA A 300 4.55 3.44 19.48
CA ALA A 300 5.09 2.12 19.80
C ALA A 300 5.54 1.35 18.54
N ALA A 301 4.76 1.40 17.45
CA ALA A 301 5.12 0.77 16.17
C ALA A 301 6.43 1.35 15.60
N LYS A 302 6.59 2.68 15.66
CA LYS A 302 7.81 3.37 15.23
C LYS A 302 9.01 2.99 16.10
N ALA A 303 8.84 2.95 17.42
CA ALA A 303 9.90 2.56 18.35
C ALA A 303 10.32 1.09 18.14
N TYR A 304 9.36 0.19 17.98
CA TYR A 304 9.59 -1.23 17.69
C TYR A 304 10.42 -1.42 16.42
N MET A 305 10.07 -0.74 15.31
CA MET A 305 10.85 -0.82 14.07
C MET A 305 12.26 -0.29 14.23
N SER A 306 12.42 0.85 14.91
CA SER A 306 13.75 1.42 15.16
C SER A 306 14.64 0.47 15.96
N VAL A 307 14.06 -0.28 16.89
CA VAL A 307 14.76 -1.29 17.70
C VAL A 307 15.06 -2.54 16.87
N LYS A 308 14.10 -3.01 16.08
CA LYS A 308 14.23 -4.23 15.25
C LYS A 308 15.24 -4.07 14.11
N GLU A 309 15.28 -2.92 13.44
CA GLU A 309 16.24 -2.63 12.37
C GLU A 309 17.64 -2.29 12.89
N SER A 310 17.77 -1.93 14.18
CA SER A 310 19.07 -1.57 14.75
C SER A 310 19.95 -2.81 14.95
N PRO A 311 21.18 -2.82 14.40
CA PRO A 311 22.14 -3.89 14.64
C PRO A 311 22.81 -3.78 16.02
N TYR A 312 22.53 -2.72 16.78
CA TYR A 312 23.18 -2.41 18.06
C TYR A 312 22.32 -2.75 19.27
N VAL A 313 21.10 -3.26 19.07
CA VAL A 313 20.18 -3.58 20.16
C VAL A 313 20.13 -5.09 20.35
N GLU A 314 20.21 -5.53 21.61
CA GLU A 314 20.12 -6.93 22.00
C GLU A 314 18.75 -7.54 21.64
N GLU A 315 18.71 -8.84 21.35
CA GLU A 315 17.48 -9.53 20.92
C GLU A 315 16.40 -9.52 22.01
N GLU A 316 16.77 -9.57 23.29
CA GLU A 316 15.84 -9.51 24.41
C GLU A 316 15.06 -8.18 24.43
N VAL A 317 15.71 -7.08 24.06
CA VAL A 317 15.05 -5.76 23.98
C VAL A 317 14.10 -5.72 22.79
N LYS A 318 14.43 -6.39 21.68
CA LYS A 318 13.53 -6.53 20.53
C LYS A 318 12.29 -7.33 20.89
N ASP A 319 12.43 -8.39 21.67
CA ASP A 319 11.32 -9.22 22.14
C ASP A 319 10.40 -8.45 23.08
N VAL A 320 10.95 -7.69 24.04
CA VAL A 320 10.14 -6.84 24.93
C VAL A 320 9.39 -5.76 24.15
N MET A 321 10.06 -5.11 23.20
CA MET A 321 9.43 -4.10 22.35
C MET A 321 8.37 -4.69 21.42
N ALA A 322 8.57 -5.91 20.91
CA ALA A 322 7.59 -6.63 20.13
C ALA A 322 6.34 -6.91 20.98
N HIS A 323 6.53 -7.50 22.17
CA HIS A 323 5.45 -7.82 23.09
C HIS A 323 4.64 -6.58 23.46
N LEU A 324 5.31 -5.47 23.79
CA LEU A 324 4.66 -4.20 24.08
C LEU A 324 3.77 -3.72 22.93
N TYR A 325 4.32 -3.65 21.72
CA TYR A 325 3.58 -3.20 20.54
C TYR A 325 2.39 -4.11 20.23
N PHE A 326 2.58 -5.43 20.20
CA PHE A 326 1.49 -6.37 19.89
C PHE A 326 0.40 -6.36 20.95
N LYS A 327 0.75 -6.31 22.24
CA LYS A 327 -0.23 -6.18 23.32
C LYS A 327 -1.05 -4.89 23.21
N MET A 328 -0.44 -3.76 22.88
CA MET A 328 -1.15 -2.49 22.65
C MET A 328 -2.07 -2.57 21.45
N LYS A 329 -1.59 -3.14 20.33
CA LYS A 329 -2.38 -3.34 19.10
C LYS A 329 -3.58 -4.24 19.33
N GLU A 330 -3.39 -5.36 20.03
CA GLU A 330 -4.45 -6.30 20.42
C GLU A 330 -5.49 -5.63 21.34
N THR A 331 -5.01 -4.90 22.35
CA THR A 331 -5.88 -4.19 23.31
C THR A 331 -6.69 -3.09 22.64
N MET A 332 -6.10 -2.37 21.67
CA MET A 332 -6.82 -1.40 20.83
C MET A 332 -7.82 -2.10 19.90
N GLY A 333 -7.46 -3.26 19.33
CA GLY A 333 -8.38 -4.09 18.54
C GLY A 333 -9.63 -4.50 19.32
N ARG A 334 -9.48 -4.82 20.61
CA ARG A 334 -10.62 -5.14 21.51
C ARG A 334 -11.53 -3.95 21.80
N GLN A 335 -11.05 -2.71 21.66
CA GLN A 335 -11.86 -1.50 21.81
C GLN A 335 -12.90 -1.35 20.69
N GLN A 336 -12.72 -2.02 19.55
CA GLN A 336 -13.64 -1.92 18.43
C GLN A 336 -15.05 -2.38 18.84
N PRO A 337 -16.11 -1.68 18.36
CA PRO A 337 -17.48 -2.11 18.57
C PRO A 337 -17.64 -3.57 18.18
N LYS A 338 -18.39 -4.32 18.99
CA LYS A 338 -18.56 -5.77 18.81
C LYS A 338 -19.14 -6.12 17.44
N GLU A 339 -19.96 -5.25 16.86
CA GLU A 339 -20.50 -5.38 15.51
C GLU A 339 -19.41 -5.33 14.44
N VAL A 340 -18.39 -4.50 14.62
CA VAL A 340 -17.24 -4.40 13.70
C VAL A 340 -16.36 -5.64 13.82
N ARG A 341 -16.16 -6.16 15.04
CA ARG A 341 -15.39 -7.39 15.27
C ARG A 341 -16.09 -8.62 14.67
N ILE A 342 -17.40 -8.75 14.88
CA ILE A 342 -18.22 -9.79 14.26
C ILE A 342 -18.17 -9.67 12.73
N LEU A 343 -18.33 -8.46 12.18
CA LEU A 343 -18.25 -8.24 10.75
C LEU A 343 -16.90 -8.63 10.16
N LYS A 344 -15.79 -8.29 10.84
CA LYS A 344 -14.43 -8.68 10.44
C LYS A 344 -14.29 -10.20 10.39
N TYR A 345 -14.81 -10.92 11.38
CA TYR A 345 -14.85 -12.38 11.39
C TYR A 345 -15.66 -12.92 10.20
N LEU A 346 -16.86 -12.42 9.96
CA LEU A 346 -17.71 -12.86 8.85
C LEU A 346 -17.07 -12.64 7.47
N LEU A 347 -16.33 -11.55 7.28
CA LEU A 347 -15.62 -11.25 6.04
C LEU A 347 -14.39 -12.15 5.82
N SER A 348 -13.84 -12.72 6.90
CA SER A 348 -12.75 -13.71 6.83
C SER A 348 -13.20 -15.07 6.32
N ILE A 349 -14.51 -15.37 6.40
CA ILE A 349 -15.09 -16.62 5.93
C ILE A 349 -15.29 -16.55 4.41
N GLU A 350 -14.92 -17.62 3.71
CA GLU A 350 -15.04 -17.71 2.26
C GLU A 350 -16.38 -18.33 1.81
N ASP A 351 -16.90 -19.33 2.54
CA ASP A 351 -18.12 -20.05 2.17
C ASP A 351 -19.40 -19.29 2.59
N PRO A 352 -20.32 -18.96 1.65
CA PRO A 352 -21.60 -18.35 1.96
C PRO A 352 -22.48 -19.12 2.97
N GLN A 353 -22.34 -20.44 3.09
CA GLN A 353 -23.07 -21.22 4.11
C GLN A 353 -22.46 -21.06 5.51
N GLU A 354 -21.13 -21.02 5.61
CA GLU A 354 -20.43 -20.76 6.86
C GLU A 354 -20.65 -19.33 7.34
N ILE A 355 -20.74 -18.35 6.43
CA ILE A 355 -21.13 -16.97 6.76
C ILE A 355 -22.51 -16.96 7.43
N ARG A 356 -23.48 -17.73 6.90
CA ARG A 356 -24.81 -17.83 7.50
C ARG A 356 -24.74 -18.45 8.90
N LYS A 357 -23.98 -19.53 9.08
CA LYS A 357 -23.77 -20.15 10.40
C LYS A 357 -23.15 -19.15 11.39
N GLY A 358 -22.14 -18.39 10.94
CA GLY A 358 -21.52 -17.33 11.73
C GLY A 358 -22.50 -16.21 12.10
N LEU A 359 -23.42 -15.85 11.21
CA LEU A 359 -24.52 -14.91 11.51
C LEU A 359 -25.50 -15.49 12.54
N GLU A 360 -25.88 -16.76 12.42
CA GLU A 360 -26.74 -17.45 13.41
C GLU A 360 -26.08 -17.46 14.80
N GLU A 361 -24.78 -17.77 14.85
CA GLU A 361 -24.00 -17.73 16.09
C GLU A 361 -23.91 -16.32 16.67
N ALA A 362 -23.63 -15.31 15.84
CA ALA A 362 -23.54 -13.92 16.28
C ALA A 362 -24.86 -13.32 16.78
N PHE A 363 -26.00 -13.80 16.28
CA PHE A 363 -27.33 -13.36 16.69
C PHE A 363 -27.93 -14.18 17.84
N THR A 364 -27.30 -15.30 18.19
CA THR A 364 -27.72 -16.12 19.32
C THR A 364 -27.27 -15.47 20.62
N PRO A 365 -28.19 -15.12 21.55
CA PRO A 365 -27.81 -14.52 22.82
C PRO A 365 -26.96 -15.49 23.64
N GLY A 366 -25.73 -15.07 23.97
CA GLY A 366 -24.78 -15.84 24.75
C GLY A 366 -24.01 -14.96 25.74
N PRO A 367 -23.34 -15.56 26.75
CA PRO A 367 -22.43 -14.82 27.62
C PRO A 367 -21.29 -14.23 26.77
N GLU A 368 -21.09 -12.92 26.86
CA GLU A 368 -19.98 -12.24 26.21
C GLU A 368 -18.69 -12.55 26.99
N LEU A 369 -17.80 -13.33 26.38
CA LEU A 369 -16.56 -13.81 26.99
C LEU A 369 -15.40 -13.63 26.03
N THR A 370 -14.27 -13.21 26.56
CA THR A 370 -13.00 -13.13 25.84
C THR A 370 -12.06 -14.19 26.42
N VAL A 371 -11.75 -15.23 25.66
CA VAL A 371 -10.86 -16.31 26.11
C VAL A 371 -9.67 -16.37 25.16
N GLY A 372 -8.55 -15.76 25.59
CA GLY A 372 -7.35 -15.65 24.75
C GLY A 372 -7.63 -14.85 23.48
N ASP A 373 -7.48 -15.51 22.33
CA ASP A 373 -7.71 -14.96 20.99
C ASP A 373 -9.16 -15.14 20.49
N GLU A 374 -10.01 -15.87 21.23
CA GLU A 374 -11.41 -16.11 20.86
C GLU A 374 -12.35 -15.13 21.57
N ASP A 375 -13.09 -14.37 20.77
CA ASP A 375 -14.11 -13.42 21.19
C ASP A 375 -15.51 -14.05 21.01
N TYR A 376 -16.17 -14.41 22.12
CA TYR A 376 -17.58 -14.81 22.11
C TYR A 376 -18.43 -13.55 22.23
N LEU A 377 -18.89 -13.03 21.08
CA LEU A 377 -19.65 -11.79 20.98
C LEU A 377 -21.04 -12.02 20.42
N PHE A 378 -22.00 -11.25 20.93
CA PHE A 378 -23.38 -11.24 20.46
C PHE A 378 -23.76 -9.85 19.96
N CYS A 379 -24.47 -9.79 18.83
CA CYS A 379 -25.08 -8.55 18.33
C CYS A 379 -26.51 -8.78 17.86
N GLU A 380 -27.30 -7.71 17.79
CA GLU A 380 -28.63 -7.76 17.19
C GLU A 380 -28.53 -7.52 15.68
N ALA A 381 -29.30 -8.30 14.89
CA ALA A 381 -29.39 -8.16 13.44
C ALA A 381 -29.54 -6.71 12.93
N PRO A 382 -30.42 -5.85 13.49
CA PRO A 382 -30.54 -4.45 13.04
C PRO A 382 -29.29 -3.60 13.27
N VAL A 383 -28.56 -3.85 14.35
CA VAL A 383 -27.35 -3.06 14.69
C VAL A 383 -26.20 -3.43 13.76
N LEU A 384 -26.05 -4.73 13.44
CA LEU A 384 -25.06 -5.20 12.46
C LEU A 384 -25.38 -4.67 11.05
N LEU A 385 -26.66 -4.70 10.65
CA LEU A 385 -27.09 -4.15 9.35
C LEU A 385 -26.75 -2.65 9.26
N GLN A 386 -27.09 -1.86 10.27
CA GLN A 386 -26.79 -0.42 10.29
C GLN A 386 -25.29 -0.14 10.18
N THR A 387 -24.47 -0.96 10.84
CA THR A 387 -23.00 -0.88 10.75
C THR A 387 -22.55 -1.14 9.32
N ILE A 388 -23.04 -2.20 8.67
CA ILE A 388 -22.73 -2.53 7.27
C ILE A 388 -23.16 -1.39 6.33
N GLU A 389 -24.35 -0.81 6.52
CA GLU A 389 -24.81 0.31 5.69
C GLU A 389 -23.95 1.56 5.84
N THR A 390 -23.50 1.84 7.06
CA THR A 390 -22.64 2.99 7.35
C THR A 390 -21.29 2.84 6.64
N VAL A 391 -20.71 1.64 6.68
CA VAL A 391 -19.46 1.31 5.99
C VAL A 391 -19.63 1.42 4.46
N LEU A 392 -20.71 0.87 3.90
CA LEU A 392 -20.98 0.97 2.45
C LEU A 392 -21.21 2.41 1.99
N LYS A 393 -21.94 3.22 2.77
CA LYS A 393 -22.13 4.66 2.48
C LYS A 393 -20.81 5.42 2.54
N ALA A 394 -19.95 5.12 3.50
CA ALA A 394 -18.62 5.72 3.61
C ALA A 394 -17.76 5.38 2.39
N TYR A 395 -17.79 4.12 1.94
CA TYR A 395 -17.10 3.66 0.74
C TYR A 395 -17.56 4.42 -0.52
N ASP A 396 -18.87 4.48 -0.78
CA ASP A 396 -19.43 5.19 -1.94
C ASP A 396 -19.12 6.70 -1.91
N ALA A 397 -19.07 7.31 -0.73
CA ALA A 397 -18.72 8.71 -0.55
C ALA A 397 -17.22 9.01 -0.76
N GLN A 398 -16.36 7.99 -0.66
CA GLN A 398 -14.92 8.12 -0.88
C GLN A 398 -14.54 7.82 -2.33
N LYS A 399 -15.29 6.94 -3.01
CA LYS A 399 -15.08 6.55 -4.40
C LYS A 399 -15.03 7.77 -5.35
N GLY A 400 -13.94 7.88 -6.13
CA GLY A 400 -13.76 8.92 -7.15
C GLY A 400 -13.16 10.25 -6.67
N LYS A 401 -12.74 10.36 -5.41
CA LYS A 401 -11.97 11.53 -4.95
C LYS A 401 -10.50 11.42 -5.39
N ALA A 402 -9.90 12.54 -5.79
CA ALA A 402 -8.51 12.58 -6.24
C ALA A 402 -7.46 12.55 -5.11
N ASN A 403 -7.90 12.51 -3.84
CA ASN A 403 -7.02 12.39 -2.68
C ASN A 403 -6.66 10.92 -2.40
N ILE A 404 -5.69 10.70 -1.49
CA ILE A 404 -5.27 9.37 -1.04
C ILE A 404 -6.50 8.53 -0.66
N THR A 405 -7.48 9.11 0.04
CA THR A 405 -8.73 8.42 0.42
C THR A 405 -9.61 7.97 -0.73
N GLY A 406 -9.70 8.72 -1.82
CA GLY A 406 -10.44 8.25 -3.00
C GLY A 406 -9.66 7.23 -3.82
N GLN A 407 -8.33 7.30 -3.81
CA GLN A 407 -7.48 6.22 -4.33
C GLN A 407 -7.62 4.95 -3.48
N ALA A 408 -7.78 5.07 -2.15
CA ALA A 408 -8.12 3.96 -1.26
C ALA A 408 -9.36 3.20 -1.72
N ALA A 409 -10.44 3.94 -1.94
CA ALA A 409 -11.72 3.36 -2.32
C ALA A 409 -11.67 2.67 -3.69
N GLU A 410 -10.78 3.13 -4.58
CA GLU A 410 -10.54 2.51 -5.88
C GLU A 410 -9.57 1.31 -5.82
N LEU A 411 -8.68 1.27 -4.82
CA LEU A 411 -7.76 0.16 -4.55
C LEU A 411 -8.35 -0.92 -3.64
N MET A 412 -9.40 -0.59 -2.88
CA MET A 412 -10.16 -1.51 -2.05
C MET A 412 -10.72 -2.64 -2.91
N GLN A 413 -10.48 -3.87 -2.47
CA GLN A 413 -10.89 -5.08 -3.17
C GLN A 413 -12.40 -5.02 -3.44
N PRO A 414 -12.85 -5.03 -4.71
CA PRO A 414 -14.27 -5.09 -5.03
C PRO A 414 -14.93 -6.32 -4.40
N GLU A 415 -14.17 -7.39 -4.20
CA GLU A 415 -14.59 -8.62 -3.53
C GLU A 415 -15.04 -8.41 -2.09
N VAL A 416 -14.33 -7.60 -1.29
CA VAL A 416 -14.72 -7.34 0.10
C VAL A 416 -16.04 -6.57 0.14
N ILE A 417 -16.23 -5.62 -0.77
CA ILE A 417 -17.49 -4.86 -0.91
C ILE A 417 -18.62 -5.76 -1.41
N GLU A 418 -18.35 -6.70 -2.32
CA GLU A 418 -19.33 -7.70 -2.77
C GLU A 418 -19.69 -8.70 -1.68
N LYS A 419 -18.71 -9.17 -0.91
CA LYS A 419 -18.93 -9.98 0.30
C LYS A 419 -19.78 -9.21 1.31
N MET A 420 -19.47 -7.94 1.55
CA MET A 420 -20.25 -7.06 2.43
C MET A 420 -21.71 -6.93 1.97
N LYS A 421 -21.95 -6.77 0.65
CA LYS A 421 -23.28 -6.75 0.05
C LYS A 421 -24.00 -8.09 0.17
N THR A 422 -23.27 -9.20 0.04
CA THR A 422 -23.79 -10.55 0.22
C THR A 422 -24.22 -10.80 1.66
N VAL A 423 -23.39 -10.43 2.64
CA VAL A 423 -23.72 -10.48 4.07
C VAL A 423 -24.94 -9.62 4.36
N LYS A 424 -25.00 -8.39 3.83
CA LYS A 424 -26.18 -7.52 3.94
C LYS A 424 -27.45 -8.22 3.42
N PHE A 425 -27.39 -8.80 2.22
CA PHE A 425 -28.52 -9.51 1.63
C PHE A 425 -28.94 -10.72 2.47
N GLN A 426 -27.99 -11.48 3.02
CA GLN A 426 -28.30 -12.61 3.89
C GLN A 426 -28.99 -12.18 5.19
N ILE A 427 -28.57 -11.06 5.79
CA ILE A 427 -29.22 -10.48 6.98
C ILE A 427 -30.65 -10.07 6.65
N GLU A 428 -30.86 -9.32 5.56
CA GLU A 428 -32.18 -8.86 5.12
C GLU A 428 -33.13 -10.00 4.72
N ALA A 429 -32.61 -11.10 4.17
CA ALA A 429 -33.43 -12.20 3.68
C ALA A 429 -33.79 -13.25 4.75
N HIS A 430 -32.97 -13.38 5.80
CA HIS A 430 -33.08 -14.49 6.75
C HIS A 430 -33.23 -14.07 8.22
N PHE A 431 -32.91 -12.83 8.58
CA PHE A 431 -32.87 -12.37 9.98
C PHE A 431 -33.64 -11.06 10.23
N MET A 432 -34.27 -10.51 9.19
CA MET A 432 -35.20 -9.37 9.21
C MET A 432 -36.56 -9.83 8.72
#